data_AF-A0A916VKR1-F1
#
_entry.id   AF-A0A916VKR1-F1
#
_cell.length_a   1.000
_cell.length_b   1.000
_cell.length_c   1.000
_cell.angle_alpha   90.00
_cell.angle_beta   90.00
_cell.angle_gamma   90.00
#
_symmetry.space_group_name_H-M   'P 1'
#
loop_
_entity.id
_entity.type
_entity.pdbx_description
1 polymer ?
#
loop_
_entity_poly.entity_id
_entity_poly.type
_entity_poly.pdbx_seq_one_letter_code
_entity_poly.pdbx_strand_id
1 'polypeptide(L)'
;MINNQGGGIFEMLPIAKFEPPFTEFFATPQDINFAQLCNTYDVEHQNIYSWQQLQKLLKTLPSSGIRVLELQTNRQLDARWRLDNLDKFAADLLL
;
A
#
# COMPACT_ATOMS: atom_id res chain seq x y z
N MET A 1 -5.17 0.69 5.96
CA MET A 1 -3.89 0.00 5.75
C MET A 1 -3.61 -0.06 4.26
N ILE A 2 -2.44 0.40 3.84
CA ILE A 2 -1.94 0.19 2.48
C ILE A 2 -1.08 -1.06 2.55
N ASN A 3 -1.57 -2.18 2.03
CA ASN A 3 -0.85 -3.44 2.03
C ASN A 3 -0.19 -3.63 0.66
N ASN A 4 1.10 -3.34 0.61
CA ASN A 4 1.98 -3.55 -0.54
C ASN A 4 2.93 -4.74 -0.32
N GLN A 5 2.64 -5.56 0.70
CA GLN A 5 3.37 -6.77 1.09
C GLN A 5 4.85 -6.54 1.46
N GLY A 6 5.23 -5.37 1.99
CA GLY A 6 6.57 -5.15 2.52
C GLY A 6 7.10 -3.73 2.38
N GLY A 7 8.41 -3.58 2.22
CA GLY A 7 9.13 -2.31 2.14
C GLY A 7 8.98 -1.57 0.81
N GLY A 8 7.76 -1.32 0.33
CA GLY A 8 7.52 -0.72 -0.99
C GLY A 8 8.14 0.67 -1.23
N ILE A 9 8.50 1.41 -0.16
CA ILE A 9 9.22 2.68 -0.29
C ILE A 9 10.62 2.52 -0.90
N PHE A 10 11.27 1.38 -0.68
CA PHE A 10 12.64 1.15 -1.14
C PHE A 10 12.73 0.84 -2.64
N GLU A 11 11.61 0.57 -3.32
CA GLU A 11 11.55 0.35 -4.77
C GLU A 11 12.01 1.56 -5.60
N MET A 12 11.90 2.76 -5.02
CA MET A 12 12.30 4.01 -5.68
C MET A 12 13.80 4.30 -5.55
N LEU A 13 14.52 3.52 -4.74
CA LEU A 13 15.94 3.73 -4.49
C LEU A 13 16.79 2.91 -5.48
N PRO A 14 18.01 3.36 -5.81
CA PRO A 14 18.91 2.59 -6.69
C PRO A 14 19.19 1.16 -6.23
N ILE A 15 19.10 0.90 -4.90
CA ILE A 15 19.30 -0.42 -4.32
C ILE A 15 18.29 -1.47 -4.83
N ALA A 16 17.11 -1.05 -5.31
CA ALA A 16 16.10 -1.92 -5.90
C ALA A 16 16.58 -2.72 -7.12
N LYS A 17 17.70 -2.31 -7.73
CA LYS A 17 18.31 -3.00 -8.88
C LYS A 17 19.22 -4.17 -8.47
N PHE A 18 19.48 -4.36 -7.18
CA PHE A 18 20.46 -5.32 -6.67
C PHE A 18 19.78 -6.50 -5.99
N GLU A 19 19.43 -7.50 -6.80
CA GLU A 19 18.91 -8.78 -6.32
C GLU A 19 20.04 -9.82 -6.19
N PRO A 20 19.91 -10.82 -5.30
CA PRO A 20 18.87 -11.02 -4.27
C PRO A 20 18.82 -10.11 -3.01
N PRO A 21 19.88 -9.35 -2.63
CA PRO A 21 19.90 -8.64 -1.35
C PRO A 21 18.78 -7.62 -1.15
N PHE A 22 18.29 -7.00 -2.22
CA PHE A 22 17.19 -6.05 -2.13
C PHE A 22 15.93 -6.70 -1.55
N THR A 23 15.50 -7.82 -2.14
CA THR A 23 14.29 -8.50 -1.65
C THR A 23 14.47 -9.01 -0.22
N GLU A 24 15.64 -9.54 0.11
CA GLU A 24 15.93 -10.12 1.43
C GLU A 24 15.98 -9.07 2.56
N PHE A 25 16.61 -7.92 2.33
CA PHE A 25 16.89 -6.96 3.39
C PHE A 25 16.05 -5.67 3.35
N PHE A 26 15.44 -5.34 2.20
CA PHE A 26 14.71 -4.08 2.02
C PHE A 26 13.24 -4.30 1.69
N ALA A 27 12.94 -5.08 0.63
CA ALA A 27 11.54 -5.33 0.27
C ALA A 27 10.85 -6.20 1.33
N THR A 28 11.57 -7.15 1.92
CA THR A 28 11.14 -8.00 3.05
C THR A 28 9.68 -8.44 2.94
N PRO A 29 9.32 -9.31 1.97
CA PRO A 29 7.94 -9.64 1.70
C PRO A 29 7.20 -10.13 2.95
N GLN A 30 6.02 -9.58 3.20
CA GLN A 30 5.16 -9.97 4.32
C GLN A 30 3.96 -10.76 3.79
N ASP A 31 3.82 -12.01 4.24
CA ASP A 31 2.68 -12.88 3.92
C ASP A 31 1.82 -13.09 5.16
N ILE A 32 0.91 -12.15 5.41
CA ILE A 32 0.06 -12.11 6.59
C ILE A 32 -1.40 -11.94 6.18
N ASN A 33 -2.27 -12.81 6.71
CA ASN A 33 -3.71 -12.64 6.60
C ASN A 33 -4.21 -11.66 7.69
N PHE A 34 -4.29 -10.38 7.34
CA PHE A 34 -4.73 -9.34 8.27
C PHE A 34 -6.19 -9.48 8.70
N ALA A 35 -7.06 -10.12 7.90
CA ALA A 35 -8.43 -10.39 8.32
C ALA A 35 -8.47 -11.33 9.54
N GLN A 36 -7.63 -12.37 9.54
CA GLN A 36 -7.49 -13.27 10.68
C GLN A 36 -6.90 -12.56 11.90
N LEU A 37 -5.86 -11.74 11.70
CA LEU A 37 -5.25 -10.96 12.79
C LEU A 37 -6.26 -9.99 13.42
N CYS A 38 -7.04 -9.27 12.62
CA CYS A 38 -8.07 -8.37 13.12
C CYS A 38 -9.15 -9.14 13.90
N ASN A 39 -9.58 -10.31 13.40
CA ASN A 39 -10.54 -11.17 14.07
C ASN A 39 -10.05 -11.65 15.45
N THR A 40 -8.75 -11.89 15.64
CA THR A 40 -8.17 -12.22 16.95
C THR A 40 -8.39 -11.14 18.00
N TYR A 41 -8.46 -9.87 17.59
CA TYR A 41 -8.60 -8.72 18.48
C TYR A 41 -9.99 -8.08 18.44
N ASP A 42 -10.99 -8.76 17.86
CA ASP A 42 -12.35 -8.25 17.68
C ASP A 42 -12.39 -6.89 16.93
N VAL A 43 -11.50 -6.75 15.93
CA VAL A 43 -11.42 -5.57 15.07
C VAL A 43 -12.09 -5.88 13.73
N GLU A 44 -13.00 -5.01 13.31
CA GLU A 44 -13.61 -5.10 11.99
C GLU A 44 -12.54 -4.93 10.90
N HIS A 45 -12.54 -5.83 9.92
CA HIS A 45 -11.66 -5.78 8.75
C HIS A 45 -12.47 -5.77 7.46
N GLN A 46 -12.10 -4.91 6.52
CA GLN A 46 -12.71 -4.86 5.20
C GLN A 46 -11.66 -4.65 4.11
N ASN A 47 -11.70 -5.51 3.08
CA ASN A 47 -10.95 -5.30 1.85
C ASN A 47 -11.61 -4.22 0.98
N ILE A 48 -10.78 -3.36 0.41
CA ILE A 48 -11.16 -2.28 -0.50
C ILE A 48 -10.80 -2.66 -1.92
N TYR A 49 -11.80 -2.70 -2.80
CA TYR A 49 -11.66 -3.09 -4.21
C TYR A 49 -11.93 -1.93 -5.19
N SER A 50 -12.39 -0.77 -4.70
CA SER A 50 -12.61 0.41 -5.54
C SER A 50 -12.48 1.73 -4.79
N TRP A 51 -12.21 2.80 -5.54
CA TRP A 51 -12.17 4.16 -5.01
C TRP A 51 -13.51 4.60 -4.43
N GLN A 52 -14.62 4.25 -5.09
CA GLN A 52 -15.96 4.58 -4.62
C GLN A 52 -16.26 3.90 -3.28
N GLN A 53 -15.87 2.63 -3.12
CA GLN A 53 -15.97 1.91 -1.85
C GLN A 53 -15.13 2.59 -0.76
N LEU A 54 -13.87 2.91 -1.06
CA LEU A 54 -12.99 3.60 -0.12
C LEU A 54 -13.57 4.95 0.34
N GLN A 55 -14.00 5.79 -0.61
CA GLN A 55 -14.59 7.09 -0.32
C GLN A 55 -15.84 6.99 0.54
N LYS A 56 -16.73 6.03 0.24
CA LYS A 56 -17.93 5.77 1.03
C LYS A 56 -17.56 5.39 2.46
N LEU A 57 -16.65 4.43 2.62
CA LEU A 57 -16.29 3.93 3.94
C LEU A 57 -15.56 5.01 4.74
N LEU A 58 -14.62 5.76 4.15
CA LEU A 58 -13.94 6.86 4.85
C LEU A 58 -14.89 7.94 5.39
N LYS A 59 -16.05 8.16 4.75
CA LYS A 59 -17.08 9.11 5.21
C LYS A 59 -17.89 8.60 6.39
N THR A 60 -17.95 7.29 6.61
CA THR A 60 -18.74 6.66 7.67
C THR A 60 -17.79 6.03 8.67
N LEU A 61 -17.58 6.68 9.82
CA LEU A 61 -16.77 6.10 10.90
C LEU A 61 -17.56 5.05 11.69
N PRO A 62 -16.91 4.02 12.25
CA PRO A 62 -17.56 3.12 13.18
C PRO A 62 -18.06 3.90 14.40
N SER A 63 -19.21 3.53 14.94
CA SER A 63 -19.81 4.20 16.11
C SER A 63 -19.05 3.93 17.42
N SER A 64 -18.23 2.88 17.45
CA SER A 64 -17.33 2.53 18.55
C SER A 64 -16.16 1.69 18.03
N GLY A 65 -15.08 1.61 18.81
CA GLY A 65 -13.91 0.80 18.46
C GLY A 65 -13.14 1.32 17.25
N ILE A 66 -12.42 0.41 16.58
CA ILE A 66 -11.64 0.68 15.37
C ILE A 66 -12.03 -0.30 14.28
N ARG A 67 -11.73 0.07 13.03
CA ARG A 67 -11.80 -0.83 11.88
C ARG A 67 -10.56 -0.68 11.01
N VAL A 68 -10.20 -1.75 10.32
CA VAL A 68 -9.14 -1.77 9.31
C VAL A 68 -9.77 -1.83 7.92
N LEU A 69 -9.59 -0.76 7.16
CA LEU A 69 -9.82 -0.77 5.71
C LEU A 69 -8.51 -1.12 5.02
N GLU A 70 -8.42 -2.29 4.39
CA GLU A 70 -7.23 -2.78 3.71
C GLU A 70 -7.31 -2.52 2.21
N LEU A 71 -6.33 -1.79 1.68
CA LEU A 71 -6.13 -1.58 0.25
C LEU A 71 -4.90 -2.39 -0.17
N GLN A 72 -5.11 -3.42 -1.00
CA GLN A 72 -4.02 -4.19 -1.60
C GLN A 72 -3.41 -3.38 -2.75
N THR A 73 -2.09 -3.22 -2.75
CA THR A 73 -1.34 -2.58 -3.84
C THR A 73 -0.15 -3.44 -4.24
N ASN A 74 0.53 -3.06 -5.32
CA ASN A 74 1.71 -3.76 -5.79
C ASN A 74 2.88 -2.79 -5.81
N ARG A 75 3.83 -2.97 -4.88
CA ARG A 75 4.99 -2.08 -4.72
C ARG A 75 5.76 -1.84 -6.02
N GLN A 76 5.94 -2.85 -6.87
CA GLN A 76 6.70 -2.72 -8.13
C GLN A 76 5.91 -1.93 -9.17
N LEU A 77 4.61 -2.17 -9.30
CA LEU A 77 3.75 -1.41 -10.21
C LEU A 77 3.61 0.04 -9.75
N ASP A 78 3.45 0.27 -8.44
CA ASP A 78 3.34 1.60 -7.85
C ASP A 78 4.62 2.42 -8.08
N ALA A 79 5.79 1.80 -7.91
CA ALA A 79 7.09 2.45 -8.15
C ALA A 79 7.32 2.74 -9.64
N ARG A 80 7.01 1.79 -10.53
CA ARG A 80 7.09 2.00 -11.98
C ARG A 80 6.19 3.15 -12.42
N TRP A 81 4.93 3.13 -11.97
CA TRP A 81 3.99 4.21 -12.26
C TRP A 81 4.51 5.55 -11.78
N ARG A 82 5.11 5.61 -10.58
CA ARG A 82 5.71 6.85 -10.07
C ARG A 82 6.87 7.33 -10.93
N LEU A 83 7.82 6.46 -11.27
CA LEU A 83 8.97 6.81 -12.13
C LEU A 83 8.51 7.32 -13.50
N ASP A 84 7.49 6.68 -14.09
CA ASP A 84 7.00 7.04 -15.42
C ASP A 84 6.21 8.36 -15.46
N ASN A 85 5.71 8.84 -14.32
CA ASN A 85 4.80 10.00 -14.26
C ASN A 85 5.34 11.19 -13.45
N LEU A 86 6.28 11.00 -12.53
CA LEU A 86 6.78 12.07 -11.66
C LEU A 86 7.37 13.24 -12.47
N ASP A 87 8.19 12.94 -13.48
CA ASP A 87 8.81 13.96 -14.33
C ASP A 87 7.78 14.72 -15.17
N LYS A 88 6.71 14.04 -15.59
CA LYS A 88 5.61 14.66 -16.35
C LYS A 88 4.88 15.70 -15.50
N PHE A 89 4.54 15.34 -14.25
CA PHE A 89 3.89 16.26 -13.32
C PHE A 89 4.80 17.42 -12.90
N ALA A 90 6.11 17.18 -12.79
CA ALA A 90 7.07 18.24 -12.51
C ALA A 90 7.16 19.25 -13.65
N ALA A 91 7.12 18.80 -14.90
CA ALA A 91 7.10 19.67 -16.08
C ALA A 91 5.82 20.53 -16.13
N ASP A 92 4.66 19.96 -15.79
CA ASP A 92 3.37 20.67 -15.76
C ASP A 92 3.30 21.78 -14.67
N LEU A 93 4.17 21.73 -13.66
CA LEU A 93 4.25 22.75 -12.59
C LEU A 93 5.19 23.92 -12.92
N LEU A 94 6.02 23.79 -13.97
CA LEU A 94 6.99 24.80 -14.41
C LEU A 94 6.48 25.64 -15.60
N LEU A 95 5.24 25.41 -16.03
CA LEU A 95 4.49 26.19 -17.01
C LEU A 95 3.38 26.99 -16.32
#